data_AF-A0A7S0WDH0-F1
#
_entry.id   AF-A0A7S0WDH0-F1
#
_cell.length_a   1.000
_cell.length_b   1.000
_cell.length_c   1.000
_cell.angle_alpha   90.00
_cell.angle_beta   90.00
_cell.angle_gamma   90.00
#
_symmetry.space_group_name_H-M   'P 1'
#
loop_
_entity.id
_entity.type
_entity.pdbx_description
1 polymer ?
#
loop_
_entity_poly.entity_id
_entity_poly.type
_entity_poly.pdbx_seq_one_letter_code
_entity_poly.pdbx_strand_id
1 'polypeptide(L)'
;YATSLASARAPNFNFNVSHEGDYVVLASETHAVVGVDVAAPGQVRAIGGNGRAERDVEALLRTFTMTLTDREITAIRAKTARDGERAGEDLFRRHWSLKEAMVKAIGVGLAMDLRRCEFAIDEATSTARVTL
;
A
#
# COMPACT_ATOMS: atom_id res chain seq x y z
N TYR A 1 10.02 -29.42 -24.01
CA TYR A 1 10.13 -29.65 -22.56
C TYR A 1 8.93 -29.02 -21.87
N ALA A 2 7.80 -29.73 -21.79
CA ALA A 2 6.67 -29.32 -20.98
C ALA A 2 6.61 -30.30 -19.82
N THR A 3 7.22 -29.93 -18.70
CA THR A 3 7.10 -30.70 -17.46
C THR A 3 5.66 -30.54 -17.01
N SER A 4 4.89 -31.63 -17.06
CA SER A 4 3.58 -31.68 -16.40
C SER A 4 3.83 -31.45 -14.92
N LEU A 5 3.58 -30.22 -14.46
CA LEU A 5 3.51 -29.91 -13.05
C LEU A 5 2.33 -30.72 -12.54
N ALA A 6 2.63 -31.81 -11.82
CA ALA A 6 1.64 -32.56 -11.06
C ALA A 6 0.75 -31.54 -10.36
N SER A 7 -0.57 -31.64 -10.57
CA SER A 7 -1.58 -30.69 -10.10
C SER A 7 -1.39 -30.42 -8.61
N ALA A 8 -0.59 -29.40 -8.29
CA ALA A 8 -0.55 -28.82 -6.97
C ALA A 8 -1.97 -28.31 -6.78
N ARG A 9 -2.71 -28.91 -5.83
CA ARG A 9 -4.10 -28.51 -5.56
C ARG A 9 -4.10 -27.01 -5.28
N ALA A 10 -4.57 -26.25 -6.27
CA ALA A 10 -4.70 -24.81 -6.21
C ALA A 10 -6.16 -24.44 -6.51
N PRO A 11 -7.09 -24.87 -5.61
CA PRO A 11 -8.52 -24.76 -5.86
C PRO A 11 -9.00 -23.32 -6.01
N ASN A 12 -8.21 -22.36 -5.53
CA ASN A 12 -8.46 -20.93 -5.68
C ASN A 12 -7.18 -20.23 -6.15
N PHE A 13 -6.50 -20.80 -7.16
CA PHE A 13 -5.36 -20.10 -7.76
C PHE A 13 -5.80 -18.72 -8.27
N ASN A 14 -5.18 -17.67 -7.74
CA ASN A 14 -5.37 -16.31 -8.19
C ASN A 14 -4.07 -15.52 -8.05
N PHE A 15 -4.00 -14.40 -8.78
CA PHE A 15 -2.84 -13.52 -8.75
C PHE A 15 -3.29 -12.07 -8.85
N ASN A 16 -2.44 -11.18 -8.36
CA ASN A 16 -2.63 -9.74 -8.45
C ASN A 16 -1.31 -9.07 -8.84
N VAL A 17 -1.40 -7.93 -9.52
CA VAL A 17 -0.25 -7.17 -10.02
C VAL A 17 -0.41 -5.71 -9.61
N SER A 18 0.69 -5.06 -9.29
CA SER A 18 0.76 -3.60 -9.17
C SER A 18 2.04 -3.08 -9.79
N HIS A 19 2.04 -1.82 -10.19
CA HIS A 19 3.21 -1.15 -10.72
C HIS A 19 3.19 0.33 -10.31
N GLU A 20 4.36 0.86 -9.96
CA GLU A 20 4.55 2.29 -9.73
C GLU A 20 6.03 2.64 -9.90
N GLY A 21 6.32 3.74 -10.60
CA GLY A 21 7.70 4.14 -10.90
C GLY A 21 8.42 3.05 -11.68
N ASP A 22 9.60 2.64 -11.19
CA ASP A 22 10.44 1.61 -11.79
C ASP A 22 10.09 0.18 -11.33
N TYR A 23 9.01 0.01 -10.55
CA TYR A 23 8.66 -1.27 -9.93
C TYR A 23 7.40 -1.88 -10.56
N VAL A 24 7.46 -3.19 -10.80
CA VAL A 24 6.32 -4.06 -11.07
C VAL A 24 6.37 -5.20 -10.06
N VAL A 25 5.26 -5.45 -9.36
CA VAL A 25 5.13 -6.53 -8.37
C VAL A 25 3.98 -7.45 -8.75
N LEU A 26 4.17 -8.75 -8.52
CA LEU A 26 3.17 -9.78 -8.70
C LEU A 26 3.11 -10.64 -7.44
N ALA A 27 1.91 -10.91 -6.96
CA ALA A 27 1.65 -11.89 -5.91
C ALA A 27 0.66 -12.93 -6.42
N SER A 28 0.84 -14.18 -6.03
CA SER A 28 -0.07 -15.29 -6.37
C SER A 28 -0.32 -16.17 -5.16
N GLU A 29 -1.56 -16.63 -5.00
CA GLU A 29 -1.96 -17.53 -3.94
C GLU A 29 -2.74 -18.72 -4.51
N THR A 30 -2.65 -19.86 -3.83
CA THR A 30 -3.29 -21.12 -4.28
C THR A 30 -4.63 -21.38 -3.57
N HIS A 31 -4.84 -20.74 -2.42
CA HIS A 31 -5.96 -20.97 -1.52
C HIS A 31 -6.66 -19.66 -1.11
N ALA A 32 -5.90 -18.68 -0.62
CA ALA A 32 -6.44 -17.38 -0.22
C ALA A 32 -6.61 -16.45 -1.41
N VAL A 33 -7.43 -15.41 -1.28
CA VAL A 33 -7.47 -14.30 -2.23
C VAL A 33 -6.28 -13.38 -1.95
N VAL A 34 -5.58 -12.94 -3.00
CA VAL A 34 -4.40 -12.08 -2.88
C VAL A 34 -4.61 -10.75 -3.57
N GLY A 35 -4.13 -9.69 -2.92
CA GLY A 35 -3.98 -8.36 -3.50
C GLY A 35 -2.59 -7.84 -3.20
N VAL A 36 -1.98 -7.13 -4.15
CA VAL A 36 -0.65 -6.55 -4.01
C VAL A 36 -0.68 -5.11 -4.46
N ASP A 37 0.06 -4.27 -3.75
CA ASP A 37 0.30 -2.91 -4.17
C ASP A 37 1.76 -2.50 -3.97
N VAL A 38 2.23 -1.55 -4.77
CA VAL A 38 3.55 -0.93 -4.61
C VAL A 38 3.39 0.58 -4.70
N ALA A 39 3.66 1.26 -3.59
CA ALA A 39 3.73 2.72 -3.54
C ALA A 39 5.19 3.16 -3.63
N ALA A 40 5.68 3.40 -4.84
CA ALA A 40 7.10 3.67 -5.10
C ALA A 40 7.61 4.86 -4.25
N PRO A 41 8.86 4.81 -3.73
CA PRO A 41 9.42 5.91 -2.97
C PRO A 41 9.38 7.20 -3.75
N GLY A 42 9.12 8.29 -3.05
CA GLY A 42 8.89 9.55 -3.69
C GLY A 42 10.04 10.05 -4.57
N GLN A 43 11.28 9.66 -4.28
CA GLN A 43 12.48 10.03 -5.04
C GLN A 43 12.51 9.41 -6.44
N VAL A 44 11.88 8.25 -6.62
CA VAL A 44 11.77 7.55 -7.92
C VAL A 44 10.88 8.32 -8.88
N ARG A 45 9.88 9.06 -8.37
CA ARG A 45 9.01 9.93 -9.17
C ARG A 45 9.69 11.20 -9.69
N ALA A 46 10.85 11.58 -9.15
CA ALA A 46 11.56 12.82 -9.53
C ALA A 46 12.36 12.70 -10.84
N ILE A 47 12.45 11.50 -11.43
CA ILE A 47 13.19 11.25 -12.68
C ILE A 47 12.45 11.82 -13.92
N GLY A 48 11.19 12.26 -13.78
CA GLY A 48 10.35 12.77 -14.89
C GLY A 48 9.79 14.19 -14.76
N GLY A 49 10.12 14.95 -13.71
CA GLY A 49 9.58 16.31 -13.54
C GLY A 49 10.05 16.99 -12.26
N ASN A 50 10.25 18.33 -12.36
CA ASN A 50 10.76 19.28 -11.36
C ASN A 50 10.94 18.68 -9.95
N GLY A 51 12.04 17.96 -9.78
CA GLY A 51 12.45 17.41 -8.50
C GLY A 51 12.58 18.51 -7.46
N ARG A 52 12.26 18.16 -6.21
CA ARG A 52 12.45 18.95 -4.96
C ARG A 52 11.28 19.79 -4.48
N ALA A 53 10.03 19.45 -4.78
CA ALA A 53 9.00 19.82 -3.81
C ALA A 53 9.24 19.00 -2.55
N GLU A 54 9.69 19.64 -1.47
CA GLU A 54 9.48 19.11 -0.11
C GLU A 54 8.00 18.70 -0.06
N ARG A 55 7.75 17.41 0.10
CA ARG A 55 6.39 16.90 0.09
C ARG A 55 5.79 17.24 1.43
N ASP A 56 5.03 18.32 1.44
CA ASP A 56 4.15 18.72 2.53
C ASP A 56 3.21 17.55 2.85
N VAL A 57 3.53 16.80 3.92
CA VAL A 57 2.72 15.69 4.40
C VAL A 57 1.32 16.17 4.76
N GLU A 58 1.16 17.40 5.26
CA GLU A 58 -0.14 17.94 5.60
C GLU A 58 -0.99 18.19 4.33
N ALA A 59 -0.38 18.65 3.23
CA ALA A 59 -1.05 18.72 1.94
C ALA A 59 -1.49 17.33 1.44
N LEU A 60 -0.65 16.29 1.59
CA LEU A 60 -1.05 14.92 1.26
C LEU A 60 -2.23 14.46 2.12
N LEU A 61 -2.14 14.61 3.44
CA LEU A 61 -3.20 14.18 4.36
C LEU A 61 -4.54 14.88 4.06
N ARG A 62 -4.51 16.15 3.66
CA ARG A 62 -5.72 16.89 3.21
C ARG A 62 -6.36 16.31 1.95
N THR A 63 -5.56 15.82 0.99
CA THR A 63 -6.08 15.18 -0.22
C THR A 63 -6.66 13.79 0.07
N PHE A 64 -6.12 13.08 1.06
CA PHE A 64 -6.47 11.69 1.39
C PHE A 64 -7.37 11.55 2.64
N THR A 65 -8.11 12.60 2.99
CA THR A 65 -9.00 12.62 4.16
C THR A 65 -10.09 11.55 4.12
N MET A 66 -10.55 11.21 2.91
CA MET A 66 -11.57 10.17 2.69
C MET A 66 -10.98 8.74 2.63
N THR A 67 -9.68 8.59 2.85
CA THR A 67 -8.98 7.30 2.72
C THR A 67 -8.41 6.81 4.05
N LEU A 68 -7.79 7.71 4.80
CA LEU A 68 -7.10 7.39 6.05
C LEU A 68 -8.01 7.55 7.26
N THR A 69 -7.83 6.73 8.28
CA THR A 69 -8.49 6.92 9.57
C THR A 69 -7.80 8.01 10.38
N ASP A 70 -8.49 8.54 11.39
CA ASP A 70 -7.94 9.59 12.25
C ASP A 70 -6.70 9.10 13.02
N ARG A 71 -6.65 7.79 13.35
CA ARG A 71 -5.49 7.16 13.99
C ARG A 71 -4.29 7.10 13.05
N GLU A 72 -4.51 6.73 11.79
CA GLU A 72 -3.47 6.69 10.76
C GLU A 72 -2.92 8.09 10.49
N ILE A 73 -3.80 9.08 10.34
CA ILE A 73 -3.44 10.51 10.19
C ILE A 73 -2.60 10.96 11.38
N THR A 74 -3.02 10.63 12.61
CA THR A 74 -2.29 10.99 13.83
C THR A 74 -0.92 10.34 13.87
N ALA A 75 -0.81 9.06 13.51
CA ALA A 75 0.47 8.35 13.45
C ALA A 75 1.42 8.95 12.42
N ILE A 76 0.92 9.31 11.23
CA ILE A 76 1.70 9.95 10.17
C ILE A 76 2.21 11.33 10.63
N ARG A 77 1.34 12.16 11.23
CA ARG A 77 1.74 13.46 11.79
C ARG A 77 2.79 13.31 12.89
N ALA A 78 2.61 12.36 13.81
CA ALA A 78 3.58 12.09 14.86
C ALA A 78 4.94 11.62 14.31
N LYS A 79 4.94 10.75 13.29
CA LYS A 79 6.15 10.32 12.59
C LYS A 79 6.83 11.49 11.89
N THR A 80 6.06 12.34 11.23
CA THR A 80 6.55 13.56 10.55
C THR A 80 7.21 14.52 11.54
N ALA A 81 6.55 14.79 12.67
CA ALA A 81 7.08 15.71 13.68
C ALA A 81 8.37 15.19 14.34
N ARG A 82 8.49 13.88 14.53
CA ARG A 82 9.65 13.25 15.18
C ARG A 82 10.82 13.04 14.23
N ASP A 83 10.55 12.59 13.01
CA ASP A 83 11.55 12.01 12.10
C ASP A 83 11.65 12.76 10.75
N GLY A 84 10.83 13.80 10.54
CA GLY A 84 10.83 14.67 9.36
C GLY A 84 9.84 14.25 8.25
N GLU A 85 9.62 15.17 7.28
CA GLU A 85 8.67 15.01 6.16
C GLU A 85 8.83 13.70 5.40
N ARG A 86 10.07 13.30 5.10
CA ARG A 86 10.34 12.05 4.38
C ARG A 86 9.83 10.82 5.12
N ALA A 87 10.04 10.78 6.44
CA ALA A 87 9.60 9.65 7.25
C ALA A 87 8.07 9.61 7.39
N GLY A 88 7.43 10.78 7.45
CA GLY A 88 5.98 10.93 7.37
C GLY A 88 5.41 10.42 6.06
N GLU A 89 6.00 10.85 4.94
CA GLU A 89 5.61 10.42 3.59
C GLU A 89 5.77 8.90 3.42
N ASP A 90 6.87 8.33 3.89
CA ASP A 90 7.11 6.88 3.82
C ASP A 90 6.04 6.11 4.59
N LEU A 91 5.63 6.59 5.78
CA LEU A 91 4.55 5.96 6.55
C LEU A 91 3.19 6.13 5.86
N PHE A 92 2.90 7.31 5.31
CA PHE A 92 1.71 7.53 4.49
C PHE A 92 1.62 6.53 3.33
N ARG A 93 2.72 6.34 2.58
CA ARG A 93 2.79 5.41 1.45
C ARG A 93 2.52 3.96 1.88
N ARG A 94 3.00 3.55 3.05
CA ARG A 94 2.70 2.21 3.60
C ARG A 94 1.21 2.05 3.88
N HIS A 95 0.56 3.02 4.54
CA HIS A 95 -0.89 2.97 4.77
C HIS A 95 -1.68 2.97 3.47
N TRP A 96 -1.30 3.81 2.50
CA TRP A 96 -1.90 3.83 1.17
C TRP A 96 -1.79 2.46 0.48
N SER A 97 -0.59 1.89 0.45
CA SER A 97 -0.35 0.62 -0.24
C SER A 97 -1.08 -0.55 0.43
N LEU A 98 -1.18 -0.57 1.76
CA LEU A 98 -1.98 -1.57 2.48
C LEU A 98 -3.47 -1.50 2.12
N LYS A 99 -4.03 -0.29 2.03
CA LYS A 99 -5.43 -0.08 1.66
C LYS A 99 -5.70 -0.47 0.21
N GLU A 100 -4.84 -0.08 -0.72
CA GLU A 100 -4.93 -0.47 -2.13
C GLU A 100 -4.80 -1.98 -2.33
N ALA A 101 -3.84 -2.62 -1.67
CA ALA A 101 -3.68 -4.08 -1.72
C ALA A 101 -4.94 -4.79 -1.22
N MET A 102 -5.57 -4.28 -0.16
CA MET A 102 -6.84 -4.82 0.35
C MET A 102 -8.00 -4.64 -0.62
N VAL A 103 -8.15 -3.45 -1.22
CA VAL A 103 -9.19 -3.19 -2.25
C VAL A 103 -9.01 -4.11 -3.45
N LYS A 104 -7.76 -4.30 -3.90
CA LYS A 104 -7.39 -5.19 -4.99
C LYS A 104 -7.68 -6.66 -4.67
N ALA A 105 -7.43 -7.09 -3.43
CA ALA A 105 -7.77 -8.43 -2.98
C ALA A 105 -9.28 -8.66 -3.02
N ILE A 106 -10.08 -7.73 -2.49
CA ILE A 106 -11.54 -7.91 -2.40
C ILE A 106 -12.21 -7.73 -3.79
N GLY A 107 -11.60 -6.98 -4.70
CA GLY A 107 -12.11 -6.78 -6.06
C GLY A 107 -13.25 -5.78 -6.18
N VAL A 108 -13.42 -4.89 -5.18
CA VAL A 108 -14.48 -3.88 -5.12
C VAL A 108 -14.13 -2.57 -5.83
N GLY A 109 -12.87 -2.40 -6.22
CA GLY A 109 -12.39 -1.17 -6.87
C GLY A 109 -12.68 0.07 -6.01
N LEU A 110 -13.05 1.18 -6.67
CA LEU A 110 -13.29 2.47 -6.01
C LEU A 110 -14.57 2.53 -5.16
N ALA A 111 -15.37 1.45 -5.11
CA ALA A 111 -16.64 1.43 -4.38
C ALA A 111 -16.48 1.26 -2.86
N MET A 112 -15.26 1.02 -2.37
CA MET A 112 -14.99 0.76 -0.96
C MET A 112 -14.70 2.04 -0.18
N ASP A 113 -15.39 2.23 0.94
CA ASP A 113 -15.02 3.23 1.94
C ASP A 113 -13.77 2.78 2.71
N LEU A 114 -12.62 3.31 2.30
CA LEU A 114 -11.30 2.97 2.84
C LEU A 114 -11.10 3.43 4.29
N ARG A 115 -11.93 4.35 4.81
CA ARG A 115 -11.88 4.76 6.23
C ARG A 115 -12.40 3.68 7.18
N ARG A 116 -13.15 2.70 6.66
CA ARG A 116 -13.61 1.56 7.46
C ARG A 116 -12.49 0.59 7.81
N CYS A 117 -11.36 0.66 7.11
CA CYS A 117 -10.24 -0.24 7.32
C CYS A 117 -9.10 0.50 7.98
N GLU A 118 -8.82 0.17 9.24
CA GLU A 118 -7.71 0.75 9.98
C GLU A 118 -6.54 -0.24 10.04
N PHE A 119 -5.37 0.19 9.55
CA PHE A 119 -4.16 -0.63 9.62
C PHE A 119 -3.26 -0.24 10.79
N ALA A 120 -2.82 -1.25 11.55
CA ALA A 120 -1.76 -1.13 12.54
C ALA A 120 -0.49 -1.83 12.01
N ILE A 121 0.53 -1.04 11.69
CA ILE A 121 1.81 -1.53 11.14
C ILE A 121 2.75 -1.89 12.30
N ASP A 122 3.35 -3.08 12.22
CA ASP A 122 4.47 -3.51 13.04
C ASP A 122 5.75 -3.45 12.20
N GLU A 123 6.57 -2.43 12.44
CA GLU A 123 7.82 -2.22 11.71
C GLU A 123 8.87 -3.30 12.01
N ALA A 124 8.83 -3.93 13.20
CA ALA A 124 9.82 -4.93 13.58
C ALA A 124 9.64 -6.23 12.79
N THR A 125 8.39 -6.58 12.46
CA THR A 125 8.06 -7.78 11.70
C THR A 125 7.72 -7.50 10.23
N SER A 126 7.64 -6.22 9.83
CA SER A 126 7.14 -5.83 8.50
C SER A 126 5.77 -6.42 8.17
N THR A 127 4.89 -6.47 9.18
CA THR A 127 3.51 -6.95 9.04
C THR A 127 2.53 -5.85 9.42
N ALA A 128 1.27 -6.01 9.03
CA ALA A 128 0.19 -5.13 9.45
C ALA A 128 -1.04 -5.95 9.84
N ARG A 129 -1.81 -5.44 10.81
CA ARG A 129 -3.14 -5.95 11.15
C ARG A 129 -4.19 -4.94 10.71
N VAL A 130 -5.31 -5.43 10.22
CA VAL A 130 -6.45 -4.61 9.79
C VAL A 130 -7.65 -4.80 10.72
N THR A 131 -8.33 -3.72 11.06
CA THR A 131 -9.65 -3.71 11.70
C THR A 131 -10.68 -3.13 10.73
N LEU A 132 -11.86 -3.77 10.63
CA LEU A 132 -12.94 -3.44 9.67
C LEU A 132 -14.19 -2.83 10.34
#